data_AF-A0A137S9F4-F1
#
_entry.id   AF-A0A137S9F4-F1
#
_cell.length_a   1.000
_cell.length_b   1.000
_cell.length_c   1.000
_cell.angle_alpha   90.00
_cell.angle_beta   90.00
_cell.angle_gamma   90.00
#
_symmetry.space_group_name_H-M   'P 1'
#
loop_
_entity.id
_entity.type
_entity.pdbx_description
1 polymer ?
#
loop_
_entity_poly.entity_id
_entity_poly.type
_entity_poly.pdbx_seq_one_letter_code
_entity_poly.pdbx_strand_id
1 'polypeptide(L)'
;MSAYVVFNYKILDRSKIDELTELVKPINAKYEAEVIVGSPVKTVEGSTLPGMAIYKFKSFEAAKQWYYSEEHQAVSVFRNSITEGWATIVPGVSETDDLVNSGYFESQS
;
A
#
# COMPACT_ATOMS: atom_id res chain seq x y z
N MET A 1 6.57 12.51 10.99
CA MET A 1 6.44 11.07 11.32
C MET A 1 6.10 10.32 10.03
N SER A 2 6.13 8.99 10.01
CA SER A 2 5.86 8.25 8.77
C SER A 2 4.98 7.03 9.01
N ALA A 3 3.97 6.81 8.17
CA ALA A 3 3.28 5.53 8.05
C ALA A 3 3.44 4.97 6.64
N TYR A 4 3.13 3.70 6.47
CA TYR A 4 3.41 2.98 5.24
C TYR A 4 2.20 2.22 4.74
N VAL A 5 1.94 2.25 3.43
CA VAL A 5 1.10 1.24 2.79
C VAL A 5 2.01 0.28 2.04
N VAL A 6 1.94 -1.00 2.40
CA VAL A 6 2.75 -2.08 1.83
C VAL A 6 1.86 -2.93 0.95
N PHE A 7 2.27 -3.11 -0.30
CA PHE A 7 1.71 -4.09 -1.21
C PHE A 7 2.74 -5.19 -1.43
N ASN A 8 2.32 -6.45 -1.30
CA ASN A 8 3.10 -7.60 -1.74
C ASN A 8 2.22 -8.42 -2.69
N TYR A 9 2.71 -8.65 -3.91
CA TYR A 9 1.87 -9.10 -5.02
C TYR A 9 2.63 -9.91 -6.06
N LYS A 10 1.87 -10.66 -6.84
CA LYS A 10 2.25 -11.27 -8.10
C LYS A 10 1.54 -10.52 -9.23
N ILE A 11 2.27 -10.22 -10.30
CA ILE A 11 1.70 -9.61 -11.51
C ILE A 11 1.09 -10.72 -12.38
N LEU A 12 -0.18 -10.57 -12.75
CA LEU A 12 -0.91 -11.48 -13.64
C LEU A 12 -0.87 -11.00 -15.09
N ASP A 13 -0.86 -9.68 -15.31
CA ASP A 13 -0.76 -9.06 -16.63
C ASP A 13 0.27 -7.92 -16.59
N ARG A 14 1.47 -8.18 -17.12
CA ARG A 14 2.57 -7.21 -17.12
C ARG A 14 2.32 -6.04 -18.09
N SER A 15 1.53 -6.26 -19.15
CA SER A 15 1.28 -5.24 -20.18
C SER A 15 0.48 -4.04 -19.65
N LYS A 16 -0.21 -4.21 -18.52
CA LYS A 16 -1.09 -3.22 -17.90
C LYS A 16 -0.47 -2.46 -16.72
N ILE A 17 0.78 -2.75 -16.36
CA ILE A 17 1.42 -2.13 -15.19
C ILE A 17 1.72 -0.65 -15.41
N ASP A 18 2.07 -0.27 -16.64
CA ASP A 18 2.31 1.14 -16.96
C ASP A 18 1.02 1.96 -16.89
N GLU A 19 -0.10 1.39 -17.35
CA GLU A 19 -1.44 1.98 -17.20
C GLU A 19 -1.80 2.17 -15.72
N LEU A 20 -1.60 1.14 -14.89
CA LEU A 20 -1.81 1.24 -13.44
C LEU A 20 -0.96 2.37 -12.83
N THR A 21 0.29 2.49 -13.26
CA THR A 21 1.21 3.51 -12.75
C THR A 21 0.71 4.91 -13.06
N GLU A 22 0.26 5.16 -14.30
CA GLU A 22 -0.26 6.46 -14.70
C GLU A 22 -1.60 6.80 -14.01
N LEU A 23 -2.45 5.81 -13.72
CA LEU A 23 -3.69 6.01 -12.96
C LEU A 23 -3.42 6.40 -11.49
N VAL A 24 -2.42 5.79 -10.85
CA VAL A 24 -2.11 6.01 -9.42
C VAL A 24 -1.31 7.31 -9.21
N LYS A 25 -0.49 7.72 -10.16
CA LYS A 25 0.38 8.91 -10.07
C LYS A 25 -0.34 10.21 -9.63
N PRO A 26 -1.49 10.63 -10.23
CA PRO A 26 -2.19 11.83 -9.77
C PRO A 26 -2.77 11.69 -8.36
N ILE A 27 -3.21 10.48 -7.98
CA ILE A 27 -3.70 10.18 -6.62
C ILE A 27 -2.56 10.33 -5.62
N ASN A 28 -1.39 9.78 -5.92
CA ASN A 28 -0.20 9.93 -5.08
C ASN A 28 0.17 11.40 -4.87
N ALA A 29 0.17 12.20 -5.94
CA ALA A 29 0.48 13.62 -5.86
C ALA A 29 -0.50 14.36 -4.94
N LYS A 30 -1.80 14.05 -5.02
CA LYS A 30 -2.84 14.67 -4.19
C LYS A 30 -2.71 14.35 -2.69
N TYR A 31 -2.30 13.12 -2.36
CA TYR A 31 -2.17 12.68 -0.97
C TYR A 31 -0.73 12.73 -0.43
N GLU A 32 0.20 13.30 -1.19
CA GLU A 32 1.62 13.36 -0.82
C GLU A 32 2.21 11.95 -0.55
N ALA A 33 1.74 10.95 -1.31
CA ALA A 33 2.20 9.57 -1.18
C ALA A 33 3.54 9.38 -1.90
N GLU A 34 4.58 9.01 -1.16
CA GLU A 34 5.92 8.81 -1.69
C GLU A 34 6.18 7.31 -1.92
N VAL A 35 6.41 6.88 -3.16
CA VAL A 35 6.82 5.50 -3.45
C VAL A 35 8.30 5.34 -3.11
N ILE A 36 8.61 4.60 -2.03
CA ILE A 36 9.98 4.46 -1.51
C ILE A 36 10.61 3.09 -1.78
N VAL A 37 9.81 2.08 -2.13
CA VAL A 37 10.27 0.72 -2.45
C VAL A 37 9.51 0.20 -3.66
N GLY A 38 10.23 -0.52 -4.53
CA GLY A 38 9.69 -1.20 -5.70
C GLY A 38 10.23 -2.63 -5.86
N SER A 39 9.63 -3.37 -6.79
CA SER A 39 9.94 -4.76 -7.13
C SER A 39 11.21 -4.91 -8.00
N PRO A 40 11.81 -6.12 -8.13
CA PRO A 40 11.40 -7.41 -7.58
C PRO A 40 11.90 -7.70 -6.14
N VAL A 41 11.26 -8.68 -5.49
CA VAL A 41 11.63 -9.16 -4.15
C VAL A 41 12.44 -10.45 -4.25
N LYS A 42 13.50 -10.57 -3.46
CA LYS A 42 14.21 -11.82 -3.21
C LYS A 42 14.02 -12.22 -1.75
N THR A 43 13.38 -13.35 -1.51
CA THR A 43 13.17 -13.90 -0.16
C THR A 43 14.51 -14.26 0.47
N VAL A 44 14.75 -13.78 1.68
CA VAL A 44 15.91 -14.17 2.51
C VAL A 44 15.49 -15.24 3.52
N GLU A 45 14.29 -15.10 4.10
CA GLU A 45 13.69 -16.05 5.04
C GLU A 45 12.15 -16.07 4.87
N GLY A 46 11.51 -17.21 5.16
CA GLY A 46 10.06 -17.37 5.06
C GLY A 46 9.54 -17.41 3.62
N SER A 47 8.36 -16.82 3.39
CA SER A 47 7.68 -16.76 2.09
C SER A 47 7.22 -15.33 1.79
N THR A 48 7.33 -14.93 0.52
CA THR A 48 6.83 -13.64 0.03
C THR A 48 6.42 -13.77 -1.44
N LEU A 49 5.65 -12.80 -1.95
CA LEU A 49 5.31 -12.67 -3.36
C LEU A 49 6.42 -11.91 -4.12
N PRO A 50 6.56 -12.13 -5.45
CA PRO A 50 7.70 -11.64 -6.22
C PRO A 50 7.75 -10.12 -6.40
N GLY A 51 6.64 -9.42 -6.17
CA GLY A 51 6.51 -7.97 -6.26
C GLY A 51 6.26 -7.32 -4.91
N MET A 52 6.82 -6.13 -4.71
CA MET A 52 6.53 -5.29 -3.56
C MET A 52 6.50 -3.82 -3.97
N ALA A 53 5.63 -3.05 -3.33
CA ALA A 53 5.66 -1.60 -3.38
C ALA A 53 5.37 -1.07 -1.98
N ILE A 54 6.13 -0.06 -1.53
CA ILE A 54 5.90 0.61 -0.25
C ILE A 54 5.74 2.10 -0.50
N TYR A 55 4.62 2.62 0.00
CA TYR A 55 4.27 4.03 -0.05
C TYR A 55 4.43 4.60 1.34
N LYS A 56 5.12 5.74 1.45
CA LYS A 56 5.34 6.46 2.69
C LYS A 56 4.42 7.68 2.75
N PHE A 57 3.86 7.91 3.93
CA PHE A 57 2.94 9.01 4.25
C PHE A 57 3.40 9.71 5.52
N LYS A 58 2.96 10.95 5.74
CA LYS A 58 3.32 11.74 6.93
C LYS A 58 2.71 11.25 8.25
N SER A 59 1.66 10.44 8.19
CA SER A 59 0.97 9.85 9.35
C SER A 59 0.12 8.65 8.93
N PHE A 60 -0.31 7.86 9.92
CA PHE A 60 -1.20 6.72 9.71
C PHE A 60 -2.55 7.13 9.12
N GLU A 61 -3.10 8.25 9.59
CA GLU A 61 -4.36 8.78 9.07
C GLU A 61 -4.24 9.23 7.61
N ALA A 62 -3.12 9.84 7.21
CA ALA A 62 -2.89 10.18 5.81
C ALA A 62 -2.82 8.93 4.91
N ALA A 63 -2.18 7.86 5.39
CA ALA A 63 -2.16 6.58 4.68
C ALA A 63 -3.56 5.96 4.52
N LYS A 64 -4.39 6.02 5.57
CA LYS A 64 -5.79 5.58 5.52
C LYS A 64 -6.61 6.41 4.53
N GLN A 65 -6.49 7.73 4.58
CA GLN A 65 -7.20 8.64 3.68
C GLN A 65 -6.87 8.36 2.22
N TRP A 66 -5.59 8.11 1.91
CA TRP A 66 -5.18 7.69 0.57
C TRP A 66 -5.79 6.33 0.20
N TYR A 67 -5.58 5.30 1.03
CA TYR A 67 -5.98 3.93 0.70
C TYR A 67 -7.50 3.76 0.54
N TYR A 68 -8.28 4.39 1.42
CA TYR A 68 -9.74 4.33 1.43
C TYR A 68 -10.43 5.43 0.61
N SER A 69 -9.68 6.31 -0.07
CA SER A 69 -10.28 7.30 -0.97
C SER A 69 -11.05 6.65 -2.12
N GLU A 70 -12.13 7.30 -2.56
CA GLU A 70 -12.94 6.81 -3.68
C GLU A 70 -12.10 6.58 -4.95
N GLU A 71 -11.18 7.51 -5.25
CA GLU A 71 -10.28 7.42 -6.40
C GLU A 71 -9.28 6.26 -6.30
N HIS A 72 -8.69 6.02 -5.13
CA HIS A 72 -7.80 4.87 -4.95
C HIS A 72 -8.57 3.54 -4.95
N GLN A 73 -9.78 3.52 -4.38
CA GLN A 73 -10.65 2.32 -4.42
C GLN A 73 -11.09 1.99 -5.84
N ALA A 74 -11.39 2.99 -6.67
CA ALA A 74 -11.68 2.79 -8.09
C ALA A 74 -10.50 2.15 -8.84
N VAL A 75 -9.27 2.65 -8.62
CA VAL A 75 -8.06 2.07 -9.23
C VAL A 75 -7.72 0.69 -8.66
N SER A 76 -8.09 0.42 -7.40
CA SER A 76 -7.87 -0.88 -6.76
C SER A 76 -8.61 -2.01 -7.46
N VAL A 77 -9.78 -1.75 -8.07
CA VAL A 77 -10.50 -2.73 -8.90
C VAL A 77 -9.65 -3.17 -10.08
N PHE A 78 -9.06 -2.21 -10.81
CA PHE A 78 -8.16 -2.49 -11.93
C PHE A 78 -6.89 -3.22 -11.45
N ARG A 79 -6.25 -2.72 -10.39
CA ARG A 79 -5.06 -3.36 -9.78
C ARG A 79 -5.33 -4.82 -9.44
N ASN A 80 -6.45 -5.13 -8.78
CA ASN A 80 -6.81 -6.48 -8.38
C ASN A 80 -7.15 -7.40 -9.58
N SER A 81 -7.47 -6.83 -10.75
CA SER A 81 -7.66 -7.63 -11.98
C SER A 81 -6.34 -8.04 -12.65
N ILE A 82 -5.25 -7.31 -12.38
CA ILE A 82 -3.93 -7.54 -13.00
C ILE A 82 -2.85 -8.00 -12.02
N THR A 83 -3.18 -8.08 -10.73
CA THR A 83 -2.30 -8.55 -9.66
C THR A 83 -3.06 -9.41 -8.66
N GLU A 84 -2.34 -10.31 -7.99
CA GLU A 84 -2.83 -11.10 -6.88
C GLU A 84 -1.91 -10.88 -5.67
N GLY A 85 -2.47 -10.66 -4.48
CA GLY A 85 -1.67 -10.43 -3.28
C GLY A 85 -2.43 -9.74 -2.17
N TRP A 86 -1.70 -9.05 -1.31
CA TRP A 86 -2.26 -8.35 -0.15
C TRP A 86 -1.71 -6.93 -0.03
N ALA A 87 -2.46 -6.11 0.70
CA ALA A 87 -2.08 -4.77 1.09
C ALA A 87 -2.29 -4.60 2.60
N THR A 88 -1.43 -3.82 3.26
CA THR A 88 -1.58 -3.48 4.67
C THR A 88 -1.09 -2.07 4.95
N ILE A 89 -1.66 -1.43 5.98
CA ILE A 89 -1.22 -0.13 6.47
C ILE A 89 -0.42 -0.37 7.75
N VAL A 90 0.83 0.07 7.77
CA VAL A 90 1.76 -0.10 8.89
C VAL A 90 2.05 1.28 9.49
N PRO A 91 1.78 1.50 10.79
CA PRO A 91 2.12 2.76 11.43
C PRO A 91 3.63 2.92 11.59
N GLY A 92 4.08 4.17 11.72
CA GLY A 92 5.42 4.44 12.22
C GLY A 92 5.52 4.12 13.71
N VAL A 93 6.72 3.79 14.16
CA VAL A 93 7.02 3.41 15.56
C VAL A 93 6.40 4.38 16.58
N SER A 94 6.43 5.68 16.29
CA SER A 94 5.91 6.71 17.19
C SER A 94 4.38 6.82 17.26
N GLU A 95 3.65 6.24 16.30
CA GLU A 95 2.17 6.22 16.27
C GLU A 95 1.62 4.85 16.70
N THR A 96 2.48 3.82 16.81
CA THR A 96 2.06 2.43 17.06
C THR A 96 1.30 2.28 18.37
N ASP A 97 1.83 2.76 19.49
CA ASP A 97 1.23 2.56 20.80
C ASP A 97 -0.14 3.24 20.90
N ASP A 98 -0.26 4.46 20.39
CA ASP A 98 -1.53 5.21 20.37
C ASP A 98 -2.60 4.48 19.55
N LEU A 99 -2.24 3.89 18.41
CA LEU A 99 -3.16 3.14 17.54
C LEU A 99 -3.56 1.79 18.12
N VAL A 100 -2.63 1.11 18.79
CA VAL A 100 -2.94 -0.13 19.53
C VAL A 100 -3.91 0.18 20.66
N ASN A 101 -3.61 1.20 21.47
CA ASN A 101 -4.45 1.60 22.59
C ASN A 101 -5.82 2.16 22.14
N SER A 102 -5.92 2.66 20.90
CA SER A 102 -7.21 3.08 20.34
C SER A 102 -8.10 1.92 19.89
N GLY A 103 -7.64 0.67 20.01
CA GLY A 103 -8.38 -0.52 19.56
C GLY A 103 -8.45 -0.70 18.04
N TYR A 104 -7.64 0.04 17.26
CA TYR A 104 -7.71 -0.02 15.79
C TYR A 104 -7.53 -1.46 15.26
N PHE A 105 -6.59 -2.19 15.86
CA PHE A 105 -6.23 -3.55 15.46
C PHE A 105 -7.13 -4.66 16.06
N GLU A 106 -8.01 -4.33 17.01
CA GLU A 106 -8.89 -5.33 17.66
C GLU A 106 -10.11 -5.68 16.81
N SER A 107 -10.42 -4.87 15.79
CA SER A 107 -11.62 -4.99 14.95
C SER A 107 -11.52 -5.97 13.77
N GLN A 108 -10.44 -6.74 13.66
CA GLN A 108 -10.19 -7.64 12.53
C GLN A 108 -9.79 -9.03 13.05
N SER A 109 -10.78 -9.79 13.52
CA SER A 109 -10.70 -11.25 13.69
C SER A 109 -11.95 -11.91 13.11
#